data_AF-A0A1Y0VSD3-F1
#
_entry.id   AF-A0A1Y0VSD3-F1
#
_cell.length_a   1.000
_cell.length_b   1.000
_cell.length_c   1.000
_cell.angle_alpha   90.00
_cell.angle_beta   90.00
_cell.angle_gamma   90.00
#
_symmetry.space_group_name_H-M   'P 1'
#
loop_
_entity.id
_entity.type
_entity.pdbx_description
1 polymer ?
#
loop_
_entity_poly.entity_id
_entity_poly.type
_entity_poly.pdbx_seq_one_letter_code
_entity_poly.pdbx_strand_id
1 'polypeptide(L)'
;MAIQIPTELLDGSVLGILNHGDYYGYALTQKVQVDFPISESTMYPVLRRLKKNNYLTTYDEPYQGRNRRYYKITQAGKVRLAEIQAEWITFKNRIDKLVSRGDLNE
;
A
#
# COMPACT_ATOMS: atom_id res chain seq x y z
N MET A 1 -6.59 13.56 10.21
CA MET A 1 -7.55 12.45 9.94
C MET A 1 -7.57 11.57 11.18
N ALA A 2 -8.74 11.27 11.77
CA ALA A 2 -8.82 10.48 13.02
C ALA A 2 -8.80 8.96 12.76
N ILE A 3 -9.24 8.53 11.58
CA ILE A 3 -9.24 7.12 11.17
C ILE A 3 -7.81 6.74 10.77
N GLN A 4 -7.25 5.73 11.43
CA GLN A 4 -5.95 5.16 11.10
C GLN A 4 -6.08 4.10 10.01
N ILE A 5 -5.09 4.04 9.11
CA ILE A 5 -5.04 3.02 8.07
C ILE A 5 -4.68 1.66 8.68
N PRO A 6 -5.51 0.61 8.48
CA PRO A 6 -5.15 -0.76 8.85
C PRO A 6 -3.88 -1.20 8.14
N THR A 7 -3.06 -2.02 8.82
CA THR A 7 -1.79 -2.51 8.28
C THR A 7 -1.96 -3.21 6.92
N GLU A 8 -3.03 -3.99 6.75
CA GLU A 8 -3.34 -4.69 5.51
C GLU A 8 -3.62 -3.71 4.34
N LEU A 9 -4.32 -2.61 4.62
CA LEU A 9 -4.59 -1.60 3.60
C LEU A 9 -3.33 -0.80 3.27
N LEU A 10 -2.42 -0.62 4.22
CA LEU A 10 -1.11 -0.01 3.96
C LEU A 10 -0.24 -0.92 3.07
N ASP A 11 -0.29 -2.25 3.28
CA ASP A 11 0.33 -3.23 2.38
C ASP A 11 -0.28 -3.14 0.99
N GLY A 12 -1.60 -3.08 0.90
CA GLY A 12 -2.34 -2.85 -0.35
C GLY A 12 -1.97 -1.55 -1.06
N SER A 13 -1.81 -0.44 -0.34
CA SER A 13 -1.40 0.85 -0.91
C SER A 13 -0.01 0.78 -1.54
N VAL A 14 0.94 0.15 -0.85
CA VAL A 14 2.31 -0.01 -1.36
C VAL A 14 2.34 -0.90 -2.60
N LEU A 15 1.67 -2.06 -2.54
CA LEU A 15 1.58 -2.96 -3.69
C LEU A 15 0.84 -2.30 -4.87
N GLY A 16 -0.23 -1.54 -4.60
CA GLY A 16 -1.00 -0.82 -5.60
C GLY A 16 -0.15 0.19 -6.37
N ILE A 17 0.62 1.02 -5.65
CA ILE A 17 1.55 1.97 -6.29
C ILE A 17 2.60 1.23 -7.13
N LEU A 18 3.19 0.16 -6.58
CA LEU A 18 4.23 -0.61 -7.26
C LEU A 18 3.71 -1.44 -8.45
N ASN A 19 2.39 -1.67 -8.55
CA ASN A 19 1.78 -2.29 -9.71
C ASN A 19 1.77 -1.37 -10.95
N HIS A 20 1.97 -0.07 -10.78
CA HIS A 20 2.06 0.92 -11.86
C HIS A 20 3.49 1.34 -12.21
N GLY A 21 4.49 0.92 -11.41
CA GLY A 21 5.90 1.20 -11.69
C GLY A 21 6.80 0.96 -10.48
N ASP A 22 8.08 0.76 -10.75
CA ASP A 22 9.09 0.53 -9.71
C ASP A 22 9.53 1.87 -9.11
N TYR A 23 9.61 1.94 -7.78
CA TYR A 23 9.98 3.19 -7.07
C TYR A 23 11.07 2.94 -6.05
N TYR A 24 11.99 3.90 -5.91
CA TYR A 24 12.93 3.89 -4.79
C TYR A 24 12.23 4.28 -3.49
N GLY A 25 12.76 3.79 -2.37
CA GLY A 25 12.08 3.85 -1.07
C GLY A 25 11.51 5.21 -0.68
N TYR A 26 12.28 6.29 -0.85
CA TYR A 26 11.80 7.64 -0.53
C TYR A 26 10.68 8.11 -1.48
N ALA A 27 10.80 7.91 -2.80
CA ALA A 27 9.74 8.27 -3.73
C ALA A 27 8.45 7.49 -3.48
N LEU A 28 8.58 6.21 -3.11
CA LEU A 28 7.44 5.38 -2.74
C LEU A 28 6.74 5.91 -1.48
N THR A 29 7.50 6.29 -0.44
CA THR A 29 6.93 6.92 0.77
C THR A 29 6.18 8.20 0.41
N GLN A 30 6.78 9.07 -0.41
CA GLN A 30 6.15 10.32 -0.85
C GLN A 30 4.83 10.07 -1.60
N LYS A 31 4.76 9.01 -2.42
CA LYS A 31 3.53 8.61 -3.12
C LYS A 31 2.41 8.21 -2.16
N VAL A 32 2.71 7.44 -1.12
CA VAL A 32 1.70 7.06 -0.10
C VAL A 32 1.27 8.28 0.73
N GLN A 33 2.20 9.20 1.00
CA GLN A 33 1.95 10.43 1.76
C GLN A 33 0.99 11.41 1.09
N VAL A 34 0.75 11.29 -0.22
CA VAL A 34 -0.26 12.11 -0.92
C VAL A 34 -1.64 11.89 -0.32
N ASP A 35 -1.99 10.64 0.00
CA ASP A 35 -3.32 10.26 0.48
C ASP A 35 -3.35 9.98 1.99
N PHE A 36 -2.26 9.46 2.56
CA PHE A 36 -2.19 9.05 3.97
C PHE A 36 -0.97 9.61 4.70
N PRO A 37 -1.15 10.34 5.82
CA PRO A 37 -0.04 10.94 6.57
C PRO A 37 0.71 9.88 7.37
N ILE A 38 1.63 9.17 6.72
CA ILE A 38 2.47 8.13 7.33
C ILE A 38 3.93 8.61 7.48
N SER A 39 4.62 8.09 8.49
CA SER A 39 6.05 8.36 8.69
C SER A 39 6.94 7.40 7.90
N GLU A 40 8.18 7.79 7.64
CA GLU A 40 9.20 6.86 7.12
C GLU A 40 9.43 5.67 8.06
N SER A 41 9.36 5.89 9.37
CA SER A 41 9.45 4.83 10.38
C SER A 41 8.31 3.81 10.29
N THR A 42 7.17 4.18 9.71
CA THR A 42 6.04 3.27 9.43
C THR A 42 6.23 2.51 8.12
N MET A 43 6.81 3.16 7.11
CA MET A 43 7.07 2.55 5.80
C MET A 43 8.12 1.45 5.84
N TYR A 44 9.18 1.60 6.63
CA TYR A 44 10.25 0.62 6.64
C TYR A 44 9.80 -0.79 7.09
N PRO A 45 9.04 -0.95 8.20
CA PRO A 45 8.45 -2.24 8.57
C PRO A 45 7.56 -2.86 7.48
N VAL A 46 6.78 -2.03 6.78
CA VAL A 46 5.90 -2.46 5.67
C VAL A 46 6.73 -3.06 4.54
N LEU A 47 7.71 -2.31 4.03
CA LEU A 47 8.59 -2.77 2.95
C LEU A 47 9.36 -4.03 3.34
N ARG A 48 9.84 -4.09 4.60
CA ARG A 48 10.54 -5.27 5.12
C ARG A 48 9.64 -6.50 5.15
N ARG A 49 8.38 -6.37 5.60
CA ARG A 49 7.41 -7.47 5.63
C ARG A 49 7.02 -7.93 4.22
N LEU A 50 6.68 -7.01 3.34
CA LEU A 50 6.30 -7.33 1.96
C LEU A 50 7.44 -8.03 1.20
N LYS A 51 8.69 -7.60 1.42
CA LYS A 51 9.88 -8.29 0.88
C LYS A 51 10.07 -9.68 1.51
N LYS A 52 9.92 -9.80 2.84
CA LYS A 52 10.03 -11.11 3.54
C LYS A 52 9.03 -12.12 3.01
N ASN A 53 7.83 -11.67 2.67
CA ASN A 53 6.75 -12.51 2.11
C ASN A 53 6.87 -12.72 0.59
N ASN A 54 7.98 -12.31 -0.03
CA ASN A 54 8.21 -12.42 -1.48
C ASN A 54 7.18 -11.66 -2.35
N TYR A 55 6.49 -10.67 -1.78
CA TYR A 55 5.59 -9.79 -2.54
C TYR A 55 6.34 -8.67 -3.26
N LEU A 56 7.52 -8.30 -2.75
CA LEU A 56 8.43 -7.35 -3.37
C LEU A 56 9.81 -7.95 -3.59
N THR A 57 10.44 -7.52 -4.67
CA THR A 57 11.89 -7.65 -4.88
C THR A 57 12.54 -6.27 -4.88
N THR A 58 13.87 -6.24 -4.81
CA THR A 58 14.64 -5.00 -4.80
C THR A 58 15.84 -5.09 -5.74
N TYR A 59 16.16 -3.98 -6.38
CA TYR A 59 17.39 -3.79 -7.14
C TYR A 59 17.94 -2.38 -6.87
N ASP A 60 19.22 -2.16 -7.13
CA ASP A 60 19.86 -0.86 -6.93
C ASP A 60 20.12 -0.22 -8.31
N GLU A 61 19.78 1.06 -8.46
CA GLU A 61 19.95 1.82 -9.70
C GLU A 61 20.45 3.25 -9.39
N PRO A 62 21.36 3.82 -10.19
CA PRO A 62 21.81 5.20 -10.04
C PRO A 62 20.66 6.19 -10.27
N TYR A 63 20.44 7.09 -9.33
CA TYR A 63 19.48 8.19 -9.47
C TYR A 63 20.03 9.45 -8.80
N GLN A 64 20.15 10.53 -9.57
CA GLN A 64 20.69 11.83 -9.12
C GLN A 64 22.05 11.69 -8.40
N GLY A 65 22.99 10.96 -9.02
CA GLY A 65 24.36 10.81 -8.51
C GLY A 65 24.52 9.89 -7.29
N ARG A 66 23.46 9.18 -6.87
CA ARG A 66 23.53 8.18 -5.78
C ARG A 66 22.83 6.90 -6.20
N ASN A 67 23.37 5.75 -5.79
CA ASN A 67 22.62 4.49 -5.93
C ASN A 67 21.41 4.52 -4.98
N ARG A 68 20.24 4.23 -5.54
CA ARG A 68 18.97 4.13 -4.80
C ARG A 68 18.46 2.70 -4.92
N ARG A 69 17.87 2.22 -3.82
CA ARG A 69 17.19 0.93 -3.79
C ARG A 69 15.77 1.08 -4.28
N TYR A 70 15.49 0.48 -5.43
CA TYR A 70 14.17 0.37 -6.01
C TYR A 70 13.44 -0.87 -5.49
N TYR A 71 12.13 -0.73 -5.34
CA TYR A 71 11.21 -1.80 -5.03
C TYR A 71 10.40 -2.12 -6.26
N LYS A 72 10.16 -3.41 -6.48
CA LYS A 72 9.39 -3.94 -7.60
C LYS A 72 8.41 -4.99 -7.10
N ILE A 73 7.17 -4.91 -7.56
CA ILE A 73 6.16 -5.93 -7.24
C ILE A 73 6.46 -7.26 -7.94
N THR A 74 6.35 -8.37 -7.22
CA THR A 74 6.48 -9.72 -7.79
C THR A 74 5.13 -10.24 -8.28
N GLN A 75 5.13 -11.40 -8.96
CA GLN A 75 3.87 -12.06 -9.31
C GLN A 75 3.05 -12.44 -8.07
N ALA A 76 3.70 -12.93 -7.01
CA ALA A 76 3.04 -13.21 -5.73
C ALA A 76 2.47 -11.92 -5.10
N GLY A 77 3.19 -10.81 -5.20
CA GLY A 77 2.70 -9.51 -4.75
C GLY A 77 1.46 -9.03 -5.50
N LYS A 78 1.37 -9.28 -6.81
CA LYS A 78 0.17 -8.98 -7.62
C LYS A 78 -1.03 -9.82 -7.21
N VAL A 79 -0.83 -11.11 -6.92
CA VAL A 79 -1.89 -11.97 -6.38
C VAL A 79 -2.36 -11.44 -5.02
N ARG A 80 -1.43 -11.11 -4.12
CA ARG A 80 -1.77 -10.54 -2.81
C ARG A 80 -2.51 -9.20 -2.93
N LEU A 81 -2.10 -8.34 -3.86
CA LEU A 81 -2.80 -7.08 -4.13
C LEU A 81 -4.26 -7.33 -4.52
N ALA A 82 -4.52 -8.29 -5.40
CA ALA A 82 -5.88 -8.62 -5.82
C ALA A 82 -6.75 -9.14 -4.66
N GLU A 83 -6.17 -9.96 -3.76
CA GLU A 83 -6.84 -10.41 -2.53
C GLU A 83 -7.21 -9.23 -1.63
N ILE A 84 -6.26 -8.35 -1.33
CA ILE A 84 -6.50 -7.16 -0.49
C ILE A 84 -7.56 -6.26 -1.12
N GLN A 85 -7.56 -6.09 -2.44
CA GLN A 85 -8.57 -5.31 -3.15
C GLN A 85 -9.98 -5.90 -3.00
N ALA A 86 -10.12 -7.23 -3.13
CA ALA A 86 -11.39 -7.91 -2.96
C ALA A 86 -11.92 -7.81 -1.51
N GLU A 87 -11.02 -7.98 -0.53
CA GLU A 87 -11.32 -7.81 0.89
C GLU A 87 -11.74 -6.37 1.21
N TRP A 88 -11.02 -5.38 0.67
CA TRP A 88 -11.33 -3.96 0.85
C TRP A 88 -12.70 -3.60 0.27
N ILE A 89 -13.00 -4.01 -0.96
CA ILE A 89 -14.32 -3.76 -1.58
C ILE A 89 -15.44 -4.31 -0.71
N THR A 90 -15.27 -5.54 -0.21
CA THR A 90 -16.25 -6.18 0.67
C THR A 90 -16.42 -5.42 1.98
N PHE A 91 -15.32 -5.06 2.63
CA PHE A 91 -15.32 -4.33 3.90
C PHE A 91 -15.96 -2.94 3.74
N LYS A 92 -15.50 -2.17 2.74
CA LYS A 92 -16.01 -0.84 2.41
C LYS A 92 -17.52 -0.89 2.19
N ASN A 93 -18.02 -1.80 1.35
CA ASN A 93 -19.46 -1.91 1.08
C ASN A 93 -20.28 -2.26 2.34
N ARG A 94 -19.74 -3.08 3.26
CA ARG A 94 -20.41 -3.38 4.54
C ARG A 94 -20.44 -2.17 5.46
N ILE A 95 -19.33 -1.44 5.58
CA ILE A 95 -19.25 -0.21 6.36
C ILE A 95 -20.15 0.87 5.77
N ASP A 96 -20.11 1.10 4.46
CA ASP A 96 -20.99 2.07 3.76
C ASP A 96 -22.46 1.73 4.07
N LYS A 97 -22.86 0.45 3.99
CA LYS A 97 -24.23 0.02 4.33
C LYS A 97 -24.61 0.31 5.79
N LEU A 98 -23.68 0.23 6.73
CA LEU A 98 -23.96 0.39 8.16
C LEU A 98 -23.85 1.84 8.64
N VAL A 99 -22.86 2.58 8.14
CA VAL A 99 -22.51 3.94 8.58
C VAL A 99 -23.17 5.00 7.70
N SER A 100 -23.36 4.73 6.41
CA SER A 100 -24.04 5.65 5.48
C SER A 100 -25.56 5.38 5.37
N ARG A 101 -26.10 4.45 6.17
CA ARG A 101 -27.55 4.35 6.43
C ARG A 101 -28.00 5.51 7.33
N GLY A 102 -27.98 6.72 6.78
CA GLY A 102 -29.07 7.67 7.01
C GLY A 102 -30.16 7.35 6.00
N ASP A 103 -31.41 7.28 6.44
CA ASP A 103 -32.61 7.04 5.63
C ASP A 103 -32.84 5.58 5.19
N LEU A 104 -33.23 4.74 6.15
CA LEU A 104 -34.35 3.85 5.91
C LEU A 104 -35.48 4.32 6.78
N ASN A 105 -36.40 5.03 6.15
CA ASN A 105 -37.77 5.16 6.60
C ASN A 105 -38.26 3.76 7.03
N GLU A 106 -38.57 3.63 8.32
CA GLU A 106 -39.74 2.85 8.72
C GLU A 106 -41.01 3.54 8.20
#